data_AF-X1CQK3-F1
#
_entry.id   AF-X1CQK3-F1
#
_cell.length_a   1.000
_cell.length_b   1.000
_cell.length_c   1.000
_cell.angle_alpha   90.00
_cell.angle_beta   90.00
_cell.angle_gamma   90.00
#
_symmetry.space_group_name_H-M   'P 1'
#
loop_
_entity.id
_entity.type
_entity.pdbx_description
1 polymer ?
#
loop_
_entity_poly.entity_id
_entity_poly.type
_entity_poly.pdbx_seq_one_letter_code
_entity_poly.pdbx_strand_id
1 'polypeptide(L)'
;MSKTSTLHIIVDNRERKLMALLKEKHPNIKFEAKQLDIADIVITEDVAIERKEGFDFVSSIMDNRLFEQCFRLKETYSTAIL
;
A
#
# COMPACT_ATOMS: atom_id res chain seq x y z
N MET A 1 9.83 11.34 -27.67
CA MET A 1 9.70 10.02 -27.00
C MET A 1 9.51 10.29 -25.51
N SER A 2 8.31 10.03 -24.97
CA SER A 2 8.06 10.20 -23.54
C SER A 2 8.92 9.20 -22.76
N LYS A 3 9.72 9.70 -21.82
CA LYS A 3 10.56 8.88 -20.96
C LYS A 3 9.60 8.13 -20.03
N THR A 4 9.38 6.83 -20.24
CA THR A 4 8.59 6.03 -19.29
C THR A 4 9.38 5.94 -18.00
N SER A 5 9.08 6.83 -17.05
CA SER A 5 9.73 6.84 -15.74
C SER A 5 9.34 5.56 -15.00
N THR A 6 10.34 4.74 -14.69
CA THR A 6 10.16 3.56 -13.83
C THR A 6 9.81 4.05 -12.42
N LEU A 7 8.66 3.63 -11.90
CA LEU A 7 8.26 3.94 -10.52
C LEU A 7 8.88 2.90 -9.59
N HIS A 8 9.45 3.34 -8.48
CA HIS A 8 10.00 2.48 -7.44
C HIS A 8 9.16 2.63 -6.18
N ILE A 9 8.63 1.52 -5.67
CA ILE A 9 7.77 1.48 -4.47
C ILE A 9 8.29 0.47 -3.46
N ILE A 10 7.79 0.53 -2.23
CA ILE A 10 7.97 -0.52 -1.22
C ILE A 10 6.63 -1.20 -1.01
N VAL A 11 6.61 -2.54 -0.98
CA VAL A 11 5.40 -3.33 -0.74
C VAL A 11 5.61 -4.17 0.51
N ASP A 12 4.60 -4.28 1.35
CA ASP A 12 4.67 -5.13 2.53
C ASP A 12 4.86 -6.61 2.13
N ASN A 13 5.76 -7.31 2.81
CA ASN A 13 6.10 -8.71 2.56
C ASN A 13 4.91 -9.68 2.65
N ARG A 14 3.82 -9.28 3.33
CA ARG A 14 2.57 -10.03 3.45
C ARG A 14 1.73 -9.97 2.17
N GLU A 15 1.87 -8.92 1.35
CA GLU A 15 1.09 -8.67 0.12
C GLU A 15 1.59 -9.45 -1.11
N ARG A 16 1.74 -10.78 -0.96
CA ARG A 16 2.31 -11.66 -2.00
C ARG A 16 1.51 -11.67 -3.30
N LYS A 17 0.18 -11.62 -3.21
CA LYS A 17 -0.71 -11.59 -4.38
C LYS A 17 -0.54 -10.32 -5.19
N LEU A 18 -0.45 -9.16 -4.52
CA LEU A 18 -0.19 -7.88 -5.16
C LEU A 18 1.19 -7.87 -5.84
N MET A 19 2.22 -8.37 -5.16
CA MET A 19 3.57 -8.47 -5.73
C MET A 19 3.60 -9.31 -7.02
N ALA A 20 2.87 -10.43 -7.06
CA ALA A 20 2.76 -11.24 -8.27
C ALA A 20 2.05 -10.47 -9.41
N LEU A 21 0.96 -9.78 -9.10
CA LEU A 21 0.19 -8.99 -10.06
C LEU A 21 0.99 -7.81 -10.62
N LEU A 22 1.75 -7.10 -9.79
CA LEU A 22 2.64 -6.02 -10.22
C LEU A 22 3.70 -6.52 -11.20
N LYS A 23 4.33 -7.67 -10.91
CA LYS A 23 5.31 -8.29 -11.83
C LYS A 23 4.71 -8.68 -13.17
N GLU A 24 3.49 -9.21 -13.17
CA GLU A 24 2.82 -9.70 -14.38
C GLU A 24 2.27 -8.55 -15.24
N LYS A 25 1.62 -7.57 -14.61
CA LYS A 25 0.79 -6.57 -15.30
C LYS A 25 1.39 -5.17 -15.38
N HIS A 26 2.37 -4.86 -14.53
CA HIS A 26 2.93 -3.51 -14.40
C HIS A 26 4.47 -3.51 -14.45
N PRO A 27 5.09 -3.89 -15.59
CA PRO A 27 6.54 -4.03 -15.71
C PRO A 27 7.32 -2.72 -15.54
N ASN A 28 6.64 -1.57 -15.62
CA ASN A 28 7.19 -0.24 -15.34
C ASN A 28 7.23 0.12 -13.84
N ILE A 29 6.68 -0.73 -12.97
CA ILE A 29 6.74 -0.58 -11.51
C ILE A 29 7.78 -1.58 -10.99
N LYS A 30 8.84 -1.06 -10.39
CA LYS A 30 9.79 -1.85 -9.59
C LYS A 30 9.41 -1.72 -8.13
N PHE A 31 9.58 -2.79 -7.36
CA PHE A 31 9.32 -2.75 -5.94
C PHE A 31 10.36 -3.51 -5.12
N GLU A 32 10.53 -3.07 -3.89
CA GLU A 32 11.22 -3.80 -2.84
C GLU A 32 10.19 -4.35 -1.86
N ALA A 33 10.38 -5.59 -1.42
CA ALA A 33 9.52 -6.22 -0.43
C ALA A 33 10.15 -6.02 0.96
N LYS A 34 9.44 -5.34 1.87
CA LYS A 34 9.88 -5.10 3.26
C LYS A 34 8.76 -5.43 4.23
N GLN A 35 9.11 -5.71 5.48
CA GLN A 35 8.10 -5.74 6.54
C GLN A 35 7.81 -4.30 6.95
N LEU A 36 6.56 -3.86 6.78
CA LEU A 36 6.11 -2.51 7.12
C LEU A 36 5.29 -2.56 8.40
N ASP A 37 5.55 -1.63 9.31
CA ASP A 37 4.75 -1.49 10.53
C ASP A 37 3.39 -0.82 10.26
N ILE A 38 3.31 -0.04 9.17
CA ILE A 38 2.17 0.77 8.73
C ILE A 38 2.12 0.78 7.20
N ALA A 39 0.91 0.63 6.64
CA ALA A 39 0.61 0.55 5.20
C ALA A 39 1.02 -0.77 4.52
N ASP A 40 0.39 -1.03 3.39
CA ASP A 40 0.68 -2.18 2.52
C ASP A 40 1.60 -1.80 1.35
N ILE A 41 1.55 -0.52 0.93
CA ILE A 41 2.34 0.01 -0.17
C ILE A 41 2.81 1.42 0.19
N VAL A 42 4.11 1.68 0.06
CA VAL A 42 4.69 3.02 0.18
C VAL A 42 5.18 3.46 -1.19
N ILE A 43 4.61 4.55 -1.69
CA ILE A 43 4.90 5.10 -3.01
C ILE A 43 6.07 6.08 -2.94
N THR A 44 6.06 6.94 -1.92
CA THR A 44 7.14 7.88 -1.56
C THR A 44 7.19 7.99 -0.03
N GLU A 45 8.14 8.75 0.51
CA GLU A 45 8.19 9.04 1.95
C GLU A 45 6.91 9.69 2.52
N ASP A 46 6.12 10.33 1.65
CA ASP A 46 4.90 11.07 2.00
C ASP A 46 3.60 10.35 1.62
N VAL A 47 3.67 9.35 0.73
CA VAL A 47 2.49 8.75 0.10
C VAL A 47 2.44 7.26 0.39
N ALA A 48 1.39 6.81 1.07
CA ALA A 48 1.17 5.40 1.38
C ALA A 48 -0.27 4.95 1.15
N ILE A 49 -0.41 3.66 0.84
CA ILE A 49 -1.68 2.98 0.57
C ILE A 49 -1.81 1.80 1.52
N GLU A 50 -2.93 1.76 2.24
CA GLU A 50 -3.41 0.61 3.01
C GLU A 50 -4.44 -0.12 2.13
N ARG A 51 -4.14 -1.32 1.66
CA ARG A 51 -5.06 -2.08 0.82
C ARG A 51 -6.11 -2.76 1.71
N LYS A 52 -7.35 -2.81 1.24
CA LYS A 52 -8.39 -3.57 1.96
C LYS A 52 -9.36 -4.25 1.01
N GLU A 53 -9.63 -5.52 1.27
CA GLU A 53 -10.72 -6.23 0.60
C GLU A 53 -12.06 -5.74 1.13
N GLY A 54 -13.12 -5.81 0.31
CA GLY A 54 -14.44 -5.30 0.71
C GLY A 54 -14.99 -5.91 2.00
N PHE A 55 -14.79 -7.21 2.21
CA PHE A 55 -15.21 -7.87 3.45
C PHE A 55 -14.36 -7.45 4.67
N ASP A 56 -13.06 -7.29 4.48
CA ASP A 56 -12.14 -6.83 5.54
C ASP A 56 -12.41 -5.37 5.91
N PHE A 57 -12.82 -4.55 4.92
CA PHE A 57 -13.25 -3.18 5.15
C PHE A 57 -14.51 -3.13 6.01
N VAL A 58 -15.55 -3.91 5.67
CA VAL A 58 -16.79 -3.96 6.46
C VAL A 58 -16.52 -4.48 7.87
N SER A 59 -15.77 -5.57 8.02
CA SER A 59 -15.45 -6.13 9.34
C SER A 59 -14.57 -5.22 10.19
N SER A 60 -13.59 -4.52 9.61
CA SER A 60 -12.76 -3.55 10.34
C SER A 60 -13.55 -2.33 10.83
N ILE A 61 -14.62 -1.92 10.13
CA ILE A 61 -15.56 -0.90 10.64
C ILE A 61 -16.33 -1.45 11.83
N MET A 62 -16.90 -2.65 11.71
CA MET A 62 -17.69 -3.27 12.80
C MET A 62 -16.86 -3.44 14.07
N ASP A 63 -15.58 -3.78 13.92
CA ASP A 63 -14.65 -3.97 15.03
C ASP A 63 -13.96 -2.66 15.50
N ASN A 64 -14.32 -1.50 14.94
CA ASN A 64 -13.68 -0.19 15.15
C ASN A 64 -12.18 -0.09 14.81
N ARG A 65 -11.55 -1.16 14.32
CA ARG A 65 -10.13 -1.22 13.96
C ARG A 65 -9.78 -0.31 12.78
N LEU A 66 -10.72 -0.06 11.87
CA LEU A 66 -10.49 0.77 10.69
C LEU A 66 -10.01 2.17 11.06
N PHE A 67 -10.65 2.79 12.05
CA PHE A 67 -10.32 4.16 12.43
C PHE A 67 -8.91 4.28 12.99
N GLU A 68 -8.50 3.34 13.86
CA GLU A 68 -7.13 3.29 14.38
C GLU A 68 -6.10 3.13 13.25
N GLN A 69 -6.36 2.26 12.28
CA GLN A 69 -5.52 2.09 11.10
C GLN A 69 -5.40 3.40 10.30
N CYS A 70 -6.52 4.07 10.03
CA CYS A 70 -6.54 5.36 9.34
C CYS A 70 -5.77 6.45 10.10
N PHE A 71 -5.91 6.51 11.43
CA PHE A 71 -5.17 7.47 12.26
C PHE A 71 -3.66 7.24 12.16
N ARG A 72 -3.21 6.00 12.39
CA ARG A 72 -1.78 5.65 12.30
C ARG A 72 -1.21 5.92 10.91
N LEU A 73 -1.99 5.63 9.86
CA LEU A 73 -1.58 5.90 8.48
C LEU A 73 -1.42 7.41 8.23
N LYS A 74 -2.39 8.23 8.67
CA LYS A 74 -2.38 9.69 8.52
C LYS A 74 -1.33 10.39 9.38
N GLU A 75 -1.02 9.86 10.56
CA GLU A 75 0.07 10.38 11.40
C GLU A 75 1.45 10.13 10.79
N THR A 76 1.57 9.08 9.98
CA THR A 76 2.86 8.68 9.37
C THR A 76 3.07 9.31 7.99
N TYR A 77 2.02 9.42 7.17
CA TYR A 77 2.10 9.84 5.78
C TYR A 77 1.20 11.04 5.52
N SER A 78 1.74 12.09 4.90
CA SER A 78 1.00 13.31 4.57
C SER A 78 -0.11 13.05 3.55
N THR A 79 0.09 12.07 2.66
CA THR A 79 -0.90 11.57 1.71
C THR A 79 -1.19 10.08 2.00
N ALA A 80 -2.15 9.85 2.89
CA ALA A 80 -2.62 8.53 3.28
C ALA A 80 -3.86 8.09 2.47
N ILE A 81 -3.81 6.90 1.87
CA ILE A 81 -4.90 6.31 1.08
C ILE A 81 -5.29 4.96 1.68
N LEU A 82 -6.60 4.71 1.81
CA LEU A 82 -7.20 3.43 2.22
C LEU A 82 -7.99 2.83 1.06
#